data_AF-V7IVF1-F1
#
_entry.id   AF-V7IVF1-F1
#
_cell.length_a   1.000
_cell.length_b   1.000
_cell.length_c   1.000
_cell.angle_alpha   90.00
_cell.angle_beta   90.00
_cell.angle_gamma   90.00
#
_symmetry.space_group_name_H-M   'P 1'
#
loop_
_entity.id
_entity.type
_entity.pdbx_description
1 polymer ?
#
loop_
_entity_poly.entity_id
_entity_poly.type
_entity_poly.pdbx_seq_one_letter_code
_entity_poly.pdbx_strand_id
1 'polypeptide(L)'
;SLSDSVTTLTDDALLWDADTGAFSAKHNGSDSKITNLAAGTLAADSTDAVNGSQLFATNENVSQNTTDIAANTTNINQNTTDIATNTT
;
A
#
# COMPACT_ATOMS: atom_id res chain seq x y z
N SER A 1 -4.29 40.32 7.52
CA SER A 1 -5.69 40.74 7.72
C SER A 1 -6.54 39.50 7.93
N LEU A 2 -7.81 39.61 8.35
CA LEU A 2 -8.69 38.44 8.38
C LEU A 2 -8.80 37.78 7.00
N SER A 3 -8.84 38.59 5.94
CA SER A 3 -8.90 38.11 4.56
C SER A 3 -7.68 37.26 4.19
N ASP A 4 -6.47 37.68 4.58
CA ASP A 4 -5.25 36.92 4.27
C ASP A 4 -5.27 35.55 4.96
N SER A 5 -5.72 35.49 6.22
CA SER A 5 -5.87 34.22 6.95
C SER A 5 -6.89 33.29 6.30
N VAL A 6 -7.98 33.84 5.75
CA VAL A 6 -8.97 33.05 5.01
C VAL A 6 -8.38 32.50 3.71
N THR A 7 -7.63 33.31 2.96
CA THR A 7 -6.94 32.87 1.74
C THR A 7 -5.92 31.77 2.02
N THR A 8 -5.11 31.91 3.07
CA THR A 8 -4.14 30.86 3.44
C THR A 8 -4.83 29.54 3.79
N LEU A 9 -5.97 29.59 4.50
CA LEU A 9 -6.75 28.37 4.76
C LEU A 9 -7.30 27.74 3.49
N THR A 10 -7.75 28.53 2.51
CA THR A 10 -8.24 27.98 1.24
C THR A 10 -7.13 27.40 0.36
N ASP A 11 -5.89 27.85 0.51
CA ASP A 11 -4.75 27.38 -0.27
C ASP A 11 -4.09 26.12 0.32
N ASP A 12 -4.01 26.01 1.66
CA ASP A 12 -3.24 24.96 2.33
C ASP A 12 -4.07 23.78 2.86
N ALA A 13 -5.41 23.90 2.96
CA ALA A 13 -6.26 22.85 3.51
C ALA A 13 -6.57 21.72 2.50
N LEU A 14 -6.82 20.52 3.03
CA LEU A 14 -7.48 19.44 2.26
C LEU A 14 -8.95 19.81 2.07
N LEU A 15 -9.30 20.31 0.88
CA LEU A 15 -10.64 20.77 0.56
C LEU A 15 -11.42 19.75 -0.27
N TRP A 16 -12.74 19.77 -0.11
CA TRP A 16 -13.65 19.03 -0.98
C TRP A 16 -13.63 19.62 -2.38
N ASP A 17 -13.39 18.77 -3.36
CA ASP A 17 -13.49 19.07 -4.78
C ASP A 17 -14.80 18.49 -5.31
N ALA A 18 -15.74 19.38 -5.65
CA ALA A 18 -17.07 19.01 -6.11
C ALA A 18 -17.07 18.37 -7.52
N ASP A 19 -16.06 18.68 -8.34
CA ASP A 19 -15.96 18.14 -9.70
C ASP A 19 -15.55 16.66 -9.66
N THR A 20 -14.69 16.30 -8.71
CA THR A 20 -14.25 14.91 -8.50
C THR A 20 -15.07 14.16 -7.45
N GLY A 21 -15.89 14.87 -6.67
CA GLY A 21 -16.69 14.27 -5.60
C GLY A 21 -15.84 13.66 -4.49
N ALA A 22 -14.71 14.27 -4.17
CA ALA A 22 -13.75 13.78 -3.17
C ALA A 22 -12.95 14.91 -2.51
N PHE A 23 -12.25 14.61 -1.41
CA PHE A 23 -11.21 15.51 -0.92
C PHE A 23 -10.00 15.50 -1.85
N SER A 24 -9.52 16.66 -2.26
CA SER A 24 -8.34 16.79 -3.11
C SER A 24 -7.09 16.94 -2.27
N ALA A 25 -6.12 16.04 -2.47
CA ALA A 25 -4.77 16.16 -1.92
C ALA A 25 -3.84 16.98 -2.82
N LYS A 26 -4.37 17.76 -3.78
CA LYS A 26 -3.55 18.62 -4.62
C LYS A 26 -3.16 19.88 -3.86
N HIS A 27 -1.87 20.21 -3.86
CA HIS A 27 -1.37 21.50 -3.38
C HIS A 27 -0.60 22.15 -4.52
N ASN A 28 -0.90 23.42 -4.83
CA ASN A 28 -0.33 24.13 -5.99
C ASN A 28 -0.44 23.34 -7.32
N GLY A 29 -1.58 22.66 -7.52
CA GLY A 29 -1.89 21.92 -8.75
C GLY A 29 -1.24 20.53 -8.88
N SER A 30 -0.46 20.07 -7.90
CA SER A 30 0.22 18.78 -7.92
C SER A 30 -0.29 17.83 -6.85
N ASP A 31 -0.38 16.54 -7.17
CA ASP A 31 -0.72 15.50 -6.19
C ASP A 31 0.30 15.48 -5.05
N SER A 32 -0.16 15.62 -3.81
CA SER A 32 0.69 15.74 -2.63
C SER A 32 0.54 14.55 -1.68
N LYS A 33 1.57 14.31 -0.87
CA LYS A 33 1.54 13.26 0.15
C LYS A 33 0.72 13.69 1.36
N ILE A 34 0.01 12.74 1.95
CA ILE A 34 -0.52 12.85 3.32
C ILE A 34 0.41 12.04 4.23
N THR A 35 1.03 12.70 5.19
CA THR A 35 1.99 12.08 6.13
C THR A 35 1.53 12.24 7.58
N ASN A 36 2.24 11.59 8.51
CA ASN A 36 1.87 11.48 9.93
C ASN A 36 0.51 10.79 10.14
N LEU A 37 0.11 9.95 9.19
CA LEU A 37 -1.06 9.10 9.29
C LEU A 37 -0.74 7.90 10.19
N ALA A 38 -1.42 7.79 11.33
CA ALA A 38 -1.37 6.58 12.16
C ALA A 38 -1.84 5.37 11.35
N ALA A 39 -1.38 4.16 11.71
CA ALA A 39 -1.81 2.95 11.02
C ALA A 39 -3.33 2.75 11.19
N GLY A 40 -4.04 2.53 10.09
CA GLY A 40 -5.47 2.30 10.10
C GLY A 40 -5.83 0.90 10.59
N THR A 41 -7.04 0.73 11.10
CA THR A 41 -7.55 -0.58 11.51
C THR A 41 -7.72 -1.47 10.28
N LEU A 42 -7.20 -2.71 10.34
CA LEU A 42 -7.39 -3.71 9.29
C LEU A 42 -8.53 -4.66 9.67
N ALA A 43 -9.75 -4.30 9.25
CA ALA A 43 -10.97 -5.06 9.45
C ALA A 43 -11.89 -4.95 8.21
N ALA A 44 -12.82 -5.88 8.06
CA ALA A 44 -13.64 -6.01 6.83
C ALA A 44 -14.52 -4.77 6.53
N ASP A 45 -14.91 -4.03 7.56
CA ASP A 45 -15.77 -2.86 7.52
C ASP A 45 -15.03 -1.55 7.87
N SER A 46 -13.70 -1.59 7.97
CA SER A 46 -12.89 -0.40 8.28
C SER A 46 -12.95 0.63 7.15
N THR A 47 -13.09 1.89 7.53
CA THR A 47 -12.96 3.06 6.64
C THR A 47 -11.71 3.87 6.93
N ASP A 48 -10.80 3.34 7.75
CA ASP A 48 -9.55 4.01 8.10
C ASP A 48 -8.61 4.03 6.88
N ALA A 49 -7.94 5.16 6.66
CA ALA A 49 -6.84 5.20 5.71
C ALA A 49 -5.66 4.36 6.23
N VAL A 50 -5.00 3.63 5.32
CA VAL A 50 -3.80 2.86 5.63
C VAL A 50 -2.54 3.64 5.28
N ASN A 51 -1.47 3.43 6.02
CA ASN A 51 -0.18 4.08 5.76
C ASN A 51 0.84 3.12 5.13
N GLY A 52 1.99 3.67 4.73
CA GLY A 52 3.04 2.90 4.05
C GLY A 52 3.60 1.72 4.85
N SER A 53 3.60 1.76 6.18
CA SER A 53 4.12 0.65 7.00
C SER A 53 3.27 -0.62 6.89
N GLN A 54 1.95 -0.46 6.72
CA GLN A 54 1.02 -1.57 6.59
C GLN A 54 1.17 -2.26 5.22
N LEU A 55 1.32 -1.46 4.16
CA LEU A 55 1.59 -1.99 2.82
C LEU A 55 2.97 -2.65 2.76
N PHE A 56 3.97 -2.09 3.45
CA PHE A 56 5.30 -2.69 3.56
C PHE A 56 5.25 -4.08 4.22
N ALA A 57 4.58 -4.23 5.36
CA ALA A 57 4.42 -5.52 6.02
C ALA A 57 3.73 -6.58 5.12
N THR A 58 2.74 -6.14 4.34
CA THR A 58 2.08 -7.00 3.35
C THR A 58 3.07 -7.46 2.27
N ASN A 59 3.89 -6.54 1.74
CA ASN A 59 4.89 -6.85 0.72
C ASN A 59 5.99 -7.79 1.22
N GLU A 60 6.40 -7.69 2.48
CA GLU A 60 7.35 -8.62 3.09
C GLU A 60 6.79 -10.06 3.11
N ASN A 61 5.52 -10.23 3.49
CA ASN A 61 4.86 -11.53 3.45
C ASN A 61 4.79 -12.10 2.02
N VAL A 62 4.51 -11.26 1.01
CA VAL A 62 4.50 -11.66 -0.41
C VAL A 62 5.91 -12.07 -0.89
N SER A 63 6.94 -11.34 -0.46
CA SER A 63 8.34 -11.65 -0.76
C SER A 63 8.76 -13.01 -0.17
N GLN A 64 8.35 -13.27 1.09
CA GLN A 64 8.59 -14.57 1.73
C GLN A 64 7.88 -15.70 0.98
N ASN A 65 6.61 -15.53 0.63
CA ASN A 65 5.88 -16.52 -0.17
C ASN A 65 6.58 -16.82 -1.50
N THR A 66 7.14 -15.80 -2.16
CA THR A 66 7.89 -15.96 -3.42
C THR A 66 9.14 -16.84 -3.21
N THR A 67 9.85 -16.61 -2.10
CA THR A 67 11.02 -17.42 -1.72
C THR A 67 10.63 -18.87 -1.44
N ASP A 68 9.56 -19.09 -0.68
CA ASP A 68 9.07 -20.43 -0.32
C ASP A 68 8.61 -21.21 -1.57
N ILE A 69 7.97 -20.53 -2.53
CA ILE A 69 7.57 -21.13 -3.80
C ILE A 69 8.79 -21.55 -4.63
N ALA A 70 9.84 -20.73 -4.68
CA ALA A 70 11.07 -21.08 -5.39
C ALA A 70 11.78 -22.29 -4.75
N ALA A 71 11.78 -22.37 -3.42
CA ALA A 71 12.28 -23.53 -2.69
C ALA A 71 11.46 -24.79 -2.99
N ASN A 72 10.12 -24.68 -2.96
CA ASN A 72 9.23 -25.78 -3.34
C ASN A 72 9.47 -26.25 -4.78
N THR A 73 9.69 -25.32 -5.72
CA THR A 73 10.01 -25.64 -7.12
C THR A 73 11.30 -26.46 -7.21
N THR A 74 12.35 -26.06 -6.48
CA THR A 74 13.61 -26.81 -6.39
C THR A 74 13.39 -28.22 -5.84
N ASN A 75 12.64 -28.35 -4.75
CA ASN A 75 12.34 -29.64 -4.12
C ASN A 75 11.55 -30.57 -5.06
N ILE A 76 10.57 -30.03 -5.80
CA ILE A 76 9.79 -30.81 -6.78
C ILE A 76 10.68 -31.33 -7.91
N ASN A 77 11.60 -30.51 -8.42
CA ASN A 77 12.55 -30.92 -9.45
C ASN A 77 13.50 -32.02 -8.94
N GLN A 78 13.95 -31.92 -7.68
CA GLN A 78 14.75 -32.97 -7.04
C GLN A 78 13.95 -34.27 -6.92
N ASN A 79 12.73 -34.21 -6.38
CA ASN A 79 11.86 -35.39 -6.28
C ASN A 79 11.61 -36.04 -7.64
N THR A 80 11.43 -35.24 -8.69
CA THR A 80 11.28 -35.72 -10.07
C THR A 80 12.50 -36.53 -10.52
N THR A 81 13.71 -36.08 -10.17
CA THR A 81 14.97 -36.76 -10.47
C THR A 81 15.13 -38.05 -9.66
N ASP A 82 14.80 -38.01 -8.37
CA ASP A 82 14.90 -39.16 -7.47
C ASP A 82 13.94 -40.29 -7.89
N ILE A 83 12.71 -39.93 -8.27
CA ILE A 83 11.72 -40.88 -8.80
C ILE A 83 12.26 -41.57 -10.06
N ALA A 84 12.84 -40.80 -11.00
CA ALA A 84 13.41 -41.37 -12.22
C ALA A 84 14.52 -42.40 -11.90
N THR A 85 15.36 -42.10 -10.90
CA THR A 85 16.44 -42.98 -10.45
C THR A 85 15.92 -44.24 -9.75
N ASN A 86 14.86 -44.15 -8.95
CA ASN A 86 14.28 -45.31 -8.26
C ASN A 86 13.56 -46.29 -9.20
N THR A 87 13.19 -45.87 -10.41
CA THR A 87 12.50 -46.71 -11.40
C THR A 87 13.42 -47.46 -12.36
N THR A 88 14.74 -47.28 -12.23
CA THR A 88 15.78 -47.97 -13.02
C THR A 88 16.56 -48.95 -12.17
#